data_AF-A0A136IJR9-F1
#
_entry.id   AF-A0A136IJR9-F1
#
_cell.length_a   1.000
_cell.length_b   1.000
_cell.length_c   1.000
_cell.angle_alpha   90.00
_cell.angle_beta   90.00
_cell.angle_gamma   90.00
#
_symmetry.space_group_name_H-M   'P 1'
#
loop_
_entity.id
_entity.type
_entity.pdbx_description
1 polymer ?
#
loop_
_entity_poly.entity_id
_entity_poly.type
_entity_poly.pdbx_seq_one_letter_code
_entity_poly.pdbx_strand_id
1 'polypeptide(L)'
;TLPELWHQLEPPITKATLSELDLGKILRNPKLHHEINFSTELRLRPSLSNKRAKMERVRHFWQSFASQLQMFMTNRDAFMAHHGRGQAWCLPMLLTSVKDIMSTLMPTRDHPQLEEGLDIPHIMQQLMYGLFDLEKLVSWLSSVLKYYCAPARDRRVDEMCKQITIGNRNNDVNELVRGMRSLLSVLEAMKFDVANHQLRFLRPILIEKTVMFEYRFFEEKLRSRNIDTTAAKEWYCRMTENKNKHHEGSAEAFGDMDVFFEAVAEMVLPSSSGLIPNTFSFDEKRISALWEDMLDVINLELCMHLYGKLDPAAFEPGASSGPALLLESATDGNSGCQAMPSARSSLVLSPAGSPQASPRLPKMSPSRTASALPRDRKAKSLELYASLISLLQTCPAASHSTERWEALRDTLALQIFSFTDAASSELVLVEAMLDQHLSDTSSILFREIERVVHRRLIQQLHRRVKSFKNLGAMALSTAATGGSPRDRSWTYGNDVGVADIATRLAHLGLLHWRVWGPLVY
;
A
#
# COMPACT_ATOMS: atom_id res chain seq x y z
N THR A 1 -16.34 31.78 -32.82
CA THR A 1 -15.55 30.89 -33.69
C THR A 1 -15.23 29.63 -32.90
N LEU A 2 -15.86 28.51 -33.28
CA LEU A 2 -15.73 27.18 -32.65
C LEU A 2 -14.71 26.21 -33.31
N PRO A 3 -13.62 26.62 -33.99
CA PRO A 3 -12.71 25.67 -34.63
C PRO A 3 -11.56 25.16 -33.72
N GLU A 4 -11.59 25.31 -32.39
CA GLU A 4 -10.48 24.84 -31.52
C GLU A 4 -10.81 23.63 -30.62
N LEU A 5 -12.09 23.23 -30.48
CA LEU A 5 -12.48 22.14 -29.56
C LEU A 5 -12.46 20.73 -30.19
N TRP A 6 -12.48 20.61 -31.51
CA TRP A 6 -12.54 19.31 -32.20
C TRP A 6 -11.22 18.54 -32.17
N HIS A 7 -10.10 19.23 -31.93
CA HIS A 7 -8.79 18.60 -31.72
C HIS A 7 -8.67 17.84 -30.38
N GLN A 8 -9.71 17.86 -29.53
CA GLN A 8 -9.69 17.26 -28.19
C GLN A 8 -10.69 16.12 -27.99
N LEU A 9 -11.41 15.71 -29.03
CA LEU A 9 -12.47 14.69 -28.92
C LEU A 9 -11.91 13.27 -29.15
N GLU A 10 -11.21 12.72 -28.17
CA GLU A 10 -10.65 11.36 -28.22
C GLU A 10 -11.41 10.39 -27.30
N PRO A 11 -11.56 9.10 -27.65
CA PRO A 11 -12.08 8.10 -26.74
C PRO A 11 -11.29 8.07 -25.41
N PRO A 12 -11.96 7.80 -24.28
CA PRO A 12 -11.34 7.90 -22.95
C PRO A 12 -10.30 6.80 -22.67
N ILE A 13 -10.41 5.68 -23.38
CA ILE A 13 -9.53 4.51 -23.28
C ILE A 13 -9.06 4.19 -24.70
N THR A 14 -7.79 4.43 -24.96
CA THR A 14 -7.10 4.15 -26.22
C THR A 14 -5.82 3.35 -25.96
N LYS A 15 -5.25 2.78 -27.04
CA LYS A 15 -3.93 2.13 -26.99
C LYS A 15 -2.87 3.06 -26.38
N ALA A 16 -2.91 4.35 -26.68
CA ALA A 16 -1.99 5.33 -26.10
C ALA A 16 -2.18 5.46 -24.58
N THR A 17 -3.43 5.59 -24.09
CA THR A 17 -3.69 5.68 -22.65
C THR A 17 -3.32 4.43 -21.86
N LEU A 18 -3.33 3.26 -22.51
CA LEU A 18 -2.98 1.97 -21.91
C LEU A 18 -1.52 1.58 -22.15
N SER A 19 -0.75 2.36 -22.91
CA SER A 19 0.63 2.02 -23.28
C SER A 19 1.59 1.93 -22.08
N GLU A 20 1.27 2.57 -20.94
CA GLU A 20 2.01 2.40 -19.68
C GLU A 20 1.94 0.96 -19.13
N LEU A 21 0.97 0.16 -19.60
CA LEU A 21 0.84 -1.25 -19.28
C LEU A 21 1.61 -2.16 -20.25
N ASP A 22 2.26 -1.59 -21.28
CA ASP A 22 3.09 -2.38 -22.19
C ASP A 22 4.36 -2.83 -21.48
N LEU A 23 4.75 -4.08 -21.73
CA LEU A 23 5.88 -4.71 -21.06
C LEU A 23 7.16 -3.86 -21.13
N GLY A 24 7.46 -3.26 -22.28
CA GLY A 24 8.64 -2.42 -22.45
C GLY A 24 8.64 -1.14 -21.59
N LYS A 25 7.46 -0.57 -21.26
CA LYS A 25 7.37 0.57 -20.34
C LYS A 25 7.44 0.12 -18.89
N ILE A 26 6.75 -0.97 -18.55
CA ILE A 26 6.80 -1.62 -17.23
C ILE A 26 8.26 -1.92 -16.84
N LEU A 27 9.03 -2.56 -17.73
CA LEU A 27 10.41 -2.96 -17.48
C LEU A 27 11.39 -1.78 -17.34
N ARG A 28 11.06 -0.59 -17.86
CA ARG A 28 11.89 0.62 -17.76
C ARG A 28 11.50 1.51 -16.58
N ASN A 29 10.45 1.17 -15.83
CA ASN A 29 9.94 2.01 -14.76
C ASN A 29 10.73 1.81 -13.45
N PRO A 30 11.57 2.77 -13.02
CA PRO A 30 12.41 2.62 -11.83
C PRO A 30 11.59 2.51 -10.54
N LYS A 31 10.44 3.19 -10.45
CA LYS A 31 9.57 3.10 -9.28
C LYS A 31 8.97 1.70 -9.14
N LEU A 32 8.70 1.03 -10.26
CA LEU A 32 8.19 -0.35 -10.24
C LEU A 32 9.27 -1.34 -9.78
N HIS A 33 10.50 -1.21 -10.30
CA HIS A 33 11.65 -2.00 -9.85
C HIS A 33 11.89 -1.82 -8.35
N HIS A 34 11.71 -0.61 -7.82
CA HIS A 34 11.84 -0.37 -6.40
C HIS A 34 10.70 -1.01 -5.60
N GLU A 35 9.45 -0.71 -5.96
CA GLU A 35 8.26 -1.13 -5.21
C GLU A 35 8.06 -2.65 -5.17
N ILE A 36 8.48 -3.37 -6.21
CA ILE A 36 8.33 -4.83 -6.27
C ILE A 36 9.09 -5.57 -5.17
N ASN A 37 10.12 -4.95 -4.59
CA ASN A 37 10.88 -5.53 -3.48
C ASN A 37 10.06 -5.56 -2.19
N PHE A 38 9.19 -4.58 -1.96
CA PHE A 38 8.48 -4.39 -0.70
C PHE A 38 7.06 -4.98 -0.68
N SER A 39 6.44 -5.15 -1.86
CA SER A 39 5.02 -5.51 -1.97
C SER A 39 4.81 -6.95 -2.44
N THR A 40 4.45 -7.90 -1.57
CA THR A 40 4.20 -9.32 -1.93
C THR A 40 3.14 -9.50 -3.03
N GLU A 41 2.09 -8.68 -2.99
CA GLU A 41 0.98 -8.69 -3.95
C GLU A 41 0.91 -7.44 -4.82
N LEU A 42 2.05 -7.01 -5.37
CA LEU A 42 2.06 -5.88 -6.30
C LEU A 42 1.16 -6.17 -7.52
N ARG A 43 0.12 -5.36 -7.70
CA ARG A 43 -0.79 -5.42 -8.84
C ARG A 43 -1.00 -4.03 -9.41
N LEU A 44 -0.81 -3.90 -10.72
CA LEU A 44 -1.18 -2.72 -11.49
C LEU A 44 -2.70 -2.59 -11.45
N ARG A 45 -3.16 -1.38 -11.11
CA ARG A 45 -4.58 -1.01 -11.06
C ARG A 45 -4.82 0.27 -11.87
N PRO A 46 -6.05 0.47 -12.38
CA PRO A 46 -6.43 1.75 -12.98
C PRO A 46 -6.10 2.89 -12.03
N SER A 47 -5.42 3.92 -12.54
CA SER A 47 -5.09 5.09 -11.74
C SER A 47 -6.39 5.78 -11.31
N LEU A 48 -6.64 5.87 -10.00
CA LEU A 48 -7.75 6.68 -9.45
C LEU A 48 -7.49 8.19 -9.55
N SER A 49 -6.35 8.63 -10.13
CA SER A 49 -6.01 10.04 -10.30
C SER A 49 -6.90 10.68 -11.36
N ASN A 50 -8.13 10.94 -10.96
CA ASN A 50 -9.14 11.59 -11.74
C ASN A 50 -8.91 13.10 -11.65
N LYS A 51 -7.87 13.58 -12.34
CA LYS A 51 -7.72 15.03 -12.55
C LYS A 51 -9.03 15.54 -13.15
N ARG A 52 -9.63 16.58 -12.56
CA ARG A 52 -10.94 17.13 -12.96
C ARG A 52 -11.04 17.35 -14.48
N ALA A 53 -9.99 17.88 -15.10
CA ALA A 53 -9.90 18.07 -16.54
C ALA A 53 -9.96 16.76 -17.36
N LYS A 54 -9.40 15.65 -16.85
CA LYS A 54 -9.52 14.33 -17.49
C LYS A 54 -10.97 13.86 -17.46
N MET A 55 -11.65 13.97 -16.31
CA MET A 55 -13.06 13.57 -16.19
C MET A 55 -13.96 14.39 -17.11
N GLU A 56 -13.71 15.70 -17.24
CA GLU A 56 -14.50 16.56 -18.12
C GLU A 56 -14.34 16.16 -19.59
N ARG A 57 -13.12 15.83 -20.04
CA ARG A 57 -12.89 15.33 -21.41
C ARG A 57 -13.59 14.00 -21.67
N VAL A 58 -13.54 13.07 -20.71
CA VAL A 58 -14.29 11.80 -20.81
C VAL A 58 -15.79 12.06 -20.92
N ARG A 59 -16.32 12.97 -20.09
CA ARG A 59 -17.74 13.35 -20.11
C ARG A 59 -18.14 13.95 -21.46
N HIS A 60 -17.35 14.89 -21.95
CA HIS A 60 -17.57 15.57 -23.22
C HIS A 60 -17.58 14.59 -24.39
N PHE A 61 -16.60 13.66 -24.47
CA PHE A 61 -16.55 12.65 -25.52
C PHE A 61 -17.85 11.83 -25.60
N TRP A 62 -18.32 11.31 -24.46
CA TRP A 62 -19.53 10.49 -24.45
C TRP A 62 -20.81 11.28 -24.71
N GLN A 63 -20.87 12.55 -24.29
CA GLN A 63 -21.99 13.44 -24.62
C GLN A 63 -22.05 13.71 -26.13
N SER A 64 -20.91 14.00 -26.76
CA SER A 64 -20.81 14.15 -28.22
C SER A 64 -21.19 12.86 -28.94
N PHE A 65 -20.71 11.70 -28.47
CA PHE A 65 -21.07 10.40 -29.05
C PHE A 65 -22.58 10.13 -28.99
N ALA A 66 -23.21 10.37 -27.83
CA ALA A 66 -24.66 10.22 -27.67
C ALA A 66 -25.44 11.17 -28.59
N SER A 67 -25.05 12.44 -28.65
CA SER A 67 -25.71 13.44 -29.51
C SER A 67 -25.58 13.09 -31.00
N GLN A 68 -24.41 12.63 -31.43
CA GLN A 68 -24.16 12.19 -32.80
C GLN A 68 -24.99 10.96 -33.17
N LEU A 69 -25.07 9.95 -32.29
CA LEU A 69 -25.91 8.77 -32.51
C LEU A 69 -27.40 9.14 -32.59
N GLN A 70 -27.88 9.98 -31.67
CA GLN A 70 -29.26 10.45 -31.66
C GLN A 70 -29.60 11.17 -32.97
N MET A 71 -28.74 12.10 -33.40
CA MET A 71 -28.93 12.85 -34.65
C MET A 71 -28.91 11.92 -35.87
N PHE A 72 -28.00 10.95 -35.91
CA PHE A 72 -27.93 9.96 -37.00
C PHE A 72 -29.21 9.13 -37.11
N MET A 73 -29.84 8.78 -35.98
CA MET A 73 -31.07 7.99 -35.94
C MET A 73 -32.33 8.80 -36.26
N THR A 74 -32.41 10.06 -35.81
CA THR A 74 -33.62 10.89 -36.00
C THR A 74 -33.61 11.77 -37.23
N ASN A 75 -32.46 12.29 -37.64
CA ASN A 75 -32.33 13.19 -38.78
C ASN A 75 -30.99 12.98 -39.51
N ARG A 76 -30.99 11.97 -40.38
CA ARG A 76 -29.82 11.53 -41.13
C ARG A 76 -29.26 12.62 -42.04
N ASP A 77 -30.11 13.40 -42.71
CA ASP A 77 -29.66 14.45 -43.63
C ASP A 77 -28.95 15.58 -42.88
N ALA A 78 -29.50 15.99 -41.73
CA ALA A 78 -28.83 16.94 -40.85
C ALA A 78 -27.50 16.38 -40.33
N PHE A 79 -27.46 15.11 -39.91
CA PHE A 79 -26.21 14.46 -39.51
C PHE A 79 -25.17 14.48 -40.64
N MET A 80 -25.56 14.10 -41.86
CA MET A 80 -24.65 14.06 -43.01
C MET A 80 -24.18 15.45 -43.44
N ALA A 81 -25.01 16.48 -43.28
CA ALA A 81 -24.61 17.87 -43.51
C ALA A 81 -23.55 18.35 -42.51
N HIS A 82 -23.67 17.96 -41.24
CA HIS A 82 -22.77 18.42 -40.15
C HIS A 82 -21.51 17.54 -39.99
N HIS A 83 -21.61 16.23 -40.25
CA HIS A 83 -20.57 15.24 -39.96
C HIS A 83 -20.14 14.40 -41.18
N GLY A 84 -20.85 14.48 -42.30
CA GLY A 84 -20.63 13.63 -43.48
C GLY A 84 -19.53 14.08 -44.44
N ARG A 85 -19.07 15.34 -44.39
CA ARG A 85 -17.97 15.87 -45.25
C ARG A 85 -16.69 16.16 -44.47
N GLY A 86 -16.30 15.21 -43.62
CA GLY A 86 -15.04 15.27 -42.87
C GLY A 86 -15.07 16.26 -41.71
N GLN A 87 -15.46 15.77 -40.52
CA GLN A 87 -14.95 16.18 -39.20
C GLN A 87 -15.64 15.35 -38.09
N ALA A 88 -14.81 14.67 -37.29
CA ALA A 88 -15.05 14.16 -35.93
C ALA A 88 -16.35 13.37 -35.65
N TRP A 89 -16.62 12.29 -36.39
CA TRP A 89 -17.56 11.27 -35.92
C TRP A 89 -16.89 10.40 -34.83
N CYS A 90 -17.47 10.36 -33.64
CA CYS A 90 -16.95 9.58 -32.51
C CYS A 90 -16.96 8.07 -32.76
N LEU A 91 -17.90 7.53 -33.55
CA LEU A 91 -18.02 6.08 -33.77
C LEU A 91 -16.77 5.47 -34.45
N PRO A 92 -16.28 5.96 -35.60
CA PRO A 92 -15.07 5.40 -36.21
C PRO A 92 -13.86 5.55 -35.29
N MET A 93 -13.72 6.67 -34.55
CA MET A 93 -12.62 6.83 -33.59
C MET A 93 -12.66 5.79 -32.46
N LEU A 94 -13.86 5.50 -31.97
CA LEU A 94 -14.11 4.51 -30.93
C LEU A 94 -13.84 3.09 -31.43
N LEU A 95 -14.32 2.72 -32.62
CA LEU A 95 -14.07 1.42 -33.23
C LEU A 95 -12.59 1.22 -33.54
N THR A 96 -11.90 2.25 -34.05
CA THR A 96 -10.43 2.20 -34.24
C THR A 96 -9.72 2.02 -32.90
N SER A 97 -10.14 2.72 -31.84
CA SER A 97 -9.54 2.53 -30.51
C SER A 97 -9.76 1.12 -29.96
N VAL A 98 -10.95 0.54 -30.16
CA VAL A 98 -11.25 -0.86 -29.82
C VAL A 98 -10.31 -1.80 -30.58
N LYS A 99 -10.20 -1.62 -31.90
CA LYS A 99 -9.31 -2.40 -32.76
C LYS A 99 -7.86 -2.36 -32.28
N ASP A 100 -7.33 -1.16 -32.08
CA ASP A 100 -5.94 -0.95 -31.64
C ASP A 100 -5.64 -1.60 -30.29
N ILE A 101 -6.58 -1.55 -29.34
CA ILE A 101 -6.43 -2.23 -28.05
C ILE A 101 -6.50 -3.75 -28.23
N MET A 102 -7.42 -4.26 -29.04
CA MET A 102 -7.53 -5.70 -29.32
C MET A 102 -6.28 -6.25 -30.02
N SER A 103 -5.71 -5.54 -30.99
CA SER A 103 -4.47 -5.95 -31.67
C SER A 103 -3.29 -6.10 -30.70
N THR A 104 -3.29 -5.34 -29.60
CA THR A 104 -2.24 -5.46 -28.59
C THR A 104 -2.56 -6.54 -27.52
N LEU A 105 -3.80 -7.02 -27.44
CA LEU A 105 -4.20 -8.14 -26.56
C LEU A 105 -4.03 -9.50 -27.23
N MET A 106 -4.15 -9.52 -28.55
CA MET A 106 -4.14 -10.74 -29.36
C MET A 106 -2.75 -11.06 -29.90
N PRO A 107 -2.40 -12.35 -30.05
CA PRO A 107 -1.19 -12.77 -30.76
C PRO A 107 -1.22 -12.32 -32.23
N THR A 108 -0.05 -12.02 -32.81
CA THR A 108 0.07 -11.52 -34.19
C THR A 108 -0.55 -12.41 -35.25
N ARG A 109 -0.56 -13.74 -35.03
CA ARG A 109 -1.19 -14.71 -35.94
C ARG A 109 -2.70 -14.50 -36.12
N ASP A 110 -3.35 -13.92 -35.11
CA ASP A 110 -4.80 -13.74 -35.07
C ASP A 110 -5.20 -12.32 -35.51
N HIS A 111 -4.24 -11.46 -35.86
CA HIS A 111 -4.49 -10.10 -36.35
C HIS A 111 -5.28 -10.07 -37.67
N PRO A 112 -5.04 -10.95 -38.67
CA PRO A 112 -5.85 -10.95 -39.90
C PRO A 112 -7.35 -11.14 -39.64
N GLN A 113 -7.72 -12.00 -38.67
CA GLN A 113 -9.11 -12.21 -38.28
C GLN A 113 -9.73 -10.96 -37.64
N LEU A 114 -8.95 -10.21 -36.86
CA LEU A 114 -9.38 -8.94 -36.28
C LEU A 114 -9.54 -7.85 -37.34
N GLU A 115 -8.62 -7.80 -38.32
CA GLU A 115 -8.70 -6.86 -39.45
C GLU A 115 -9.97 -7.08 -40.28
N GLU A 116 -10.33 -8.33 -40.56
CA GLU A 116 -11.54 -8.71 -41.30
C GLU A 116 -12.82 -8.43 -40.50
N GLY A 117 -12.87 -8.83 -39.23
CA GLY A 117 -14.08 -8.68 -38.40
C GLY A 117 -14.35 -7.25 -37.94
N LEU A 118 -13.33 -6.39 -37.91
CA LEU A 118 -13.43 -4.99 -37.51
C LEU A 118 -12.82 -4.07 -38.58
N ASP A 119 -13.26 -4.23 -39.83
CA ASP A 119 -12.99 -3.31 -40.94
C ASP A 119 -13.83 -2.04 -40.77
N ILE A 120 -13.24 -1.00 -40.17
CA ILE A 120 -13.93 0.26 -39.87
C ILE A 120 -14.48 0.91 -41.16
N PRO A 121 -13.69 1.13 -42.24
CA PRO A 121 -14.23 1.64 -43.50
C PRO A 121 -15.48 0.89 -43.99
N HIS A 122 -15.45 -0.45 -43.98
CA HIS A 122 -16.59 -1.26 -44.43
C HIS A 122 -17.80 -1.12 -43.49
N ILE A 123 -17.58 -1.16 -42.18
CA ILE A 123 -18.62 -0.96 -41.17
C ILE A 123 -19.29 0.42 -41.35
N MET A 124 -18.49 1.47 -41.50
CA MET A 124 -18.99 2.83 -41.70
C MET A 124 -19.80 2.92 -43.00
N GLN A 125 -19.34 2.28 -44.08
CA GLN A 125 -20.06 2.21 -45.35
C GLN A 125 -21.41 1.50 -45.20
N GLN A 126 -21.44 0.30 -44.63
CA GLN A 126 -22.69 -0.44 -44.40
C GLN A 126 -23.67 0.38 -43.56
N LEU A 127 -23.18 1.06 -42.53
CA LEU A 127 -23.99 1.89 -41.65
C LEU A 127 -24.52 3.13 -42.41
N MET A 128 -23.73 3.71 -43.31
CA MET A 128 -24.11 4.80 -44.21
C MET A 128 -25.17 4.42 -45.27
N TYR A 129 -25.27 3.14 -45.66
CA TYR A 129 -26.32 2.65 -46.55
C TYR A 129 -27.50 1.97 -45.82
N GLY A 130 -27.45 1.89 -44.48
CA GLY A 130 -28.51 1.24 -43.69
C GLY A 130 -28.50 -0.29 -43.78
N LEU A 131 -27.36 -0.88 -44.16
CA LEU A 131 -27.16 -2.32 -44.33
C LEU A 131 -26.39 -2.97 -43.18
N PHE A 132 -26.03 -2.19 -42.15
CA PHE A 132 -25.18 -2.66 -41.06
C PHE A 132 -25.95 -3.53 -40.06
N ASP A 133 -25.44 -4.74 -39.85
CA ASP A 133 -25.96 -5.69 -38.85
C ASP A 133 -25.16 -5.59 -37.55
N LEU A 134 -25.67 -4.79 -36.61
CA LEU A 134 -25.06 -4.60 -35.30
C LEU A 134 -25.09 -5.88 -34.44
N GLU A 135 -26.15 -6.70 -34.55
CA GLU A 135 -26.25 -7.93 -33.73
C GLU A 135 -25.18 -8.95 -34.13
N LYS A 136 -24.92 -9.08 -35.44
CA LYS A 136 -23.83 -9.91 -35.95
C LYS A 136 -22.46 -9.44 -35.46
N LEU A 137 -22.18 -8.13 -35.51
CA LEU A 137 -20.91 -7.59 -35.01
C LEU A 137 -20.74 -7.84 -33.50
N VAL A 138 -21.80 -7.61 -32.70
CA VAL A 138 -21.77 -7.82 -31.24
C VAL A 138 -21.54 -9.29 -30.89
N SER A 139 -22.20 -10.21 -31.60
CA SER A 139 -22.03 -11.65 -31.40
C SER A 139 -20.59 -12.11 -31.71
N TRP A 140 -20.03 -11.63 -32.82
CA TRP A 140 -18.63 -11.88 -33.17
C TRP A 140 -17.68 -11.30 -32.12
N LEU A 141 -17.88 -10.04 -31.72
CA LEU A 141 -17.05 -9.37 -30.72
C LEU A 141 -17.09 -10.08 -29.36
N SER A 142 -18.27 -10.53 -28.93
CA SER A 142 -18.45 -11.35 -27.72
C SER A 142 -17.62 -12.62 -27.77
N SER A 143 -17.67 -13.33 -28.89
CA SER A 143 -16.94 -14.59 -29.10
C SER A 143 -15.43 -14.36 -29.04
N VAL A 144 -14.93 -13.31 -29.71
CA VAL A 144 -13.50 -12.95 -29.67
C VAL A 144 -13.06 -12.54 -28.27
N LEU A 145 -13.81 -11.67 -27.59
CA LEU A 145 -13.45 -11.21 -26.24
C LEU A 145 -13.42 -12.37 -25.24
N LYS A 146 -14.42 -13.25 -25.24
CA LYS A 146 -14.46 -14.43 -24.36
C LYS A 146 -13.31 -15.39 -24.62
N TYR A 147 -12.90 -15.53 -25.88
CA TYR A 147 -11.78 -16.41 -26.24
C TYR A 147 -10.43 -15.93 -25.68
N TYR A 148 -10.18 -14.61 -25.65
CA TYR A 148 -8.91 -14.05 -25.17
C TYR A 148 -8.91 -13.60 -23.71
N CYS A 149 -10.08 -13.38 -23.11
CA CYS A 149 -10.18 -12.92 -21.72
C CYS A 149 -10.18 -14.08 -20.71
N ALA A 150 -9.95 -13.76 -19.43
CA ALA A 150 -10.13 -14.74 -18.36
C ALA A 150 -11.64 -15.03 -18.15
N PRO A 151 -12.06 -16.29 -17.91
CA PRO A 151 -13.48 -16.66 -17.77
C PRO A 151 -14.25 -15.85 -16.70
N ALA A 152 -13.54 -15.36 -15.68
CA ALA A 152 -14.10 -14.46 -14.66
C ALA A 152 -14.64 -13.13 -15.24
N ARG A 153 -14.32 -12.79 -16.49
CA ARG A 153 -14.78 -11.58 -17.20
C ARG A 153 -15.99 -11.83 -18.08
N ASP A 154 -16.37 -13.08 -18.37
CA ASP A 154 -17.45 -13.43 -19.31
C ASP A 154 -18.77 -12.74 -18.96
N ARG A 155 -19.12 -12.68 -17.67
CA ARG A 155 -20.33 -11.97 -17.21
C ARG A 155 -20.36 -10.51 -17.64
N ARG A 156 -19.21 -9.83 -17.66
CA ARG A 156 -19.11 -8.41 -18.09
C ARG A 156 -19.21 -8.29 -19.61
N VAL A 157 -18.68 -9.25 -20.36
CA VAL A 157 -18.84 -9.32 -21.81
C VAL A 157 -20.30 -9.56 -22.17
N ASP A 158 -20.99 -10.46 -21.47
CA ASP A 158 -22.41 -10.74 -21.66
C ASP A 158 -23.28 -9.52 -21.36
N GLU A 159 -23.00 -8.82 -20.26
CA GLU A 159 -23.69 -7.58 -19.91
C GLU A 159 -23.50 -6.49 -20.96
N MET A 160 -22.26 -6.29 -21.43
CA MET A 160 -21.97 -5.38 -22.54
C MET A 160 -22.78 -5.73 -23.79
N CYS A 161 -22.83 -7.01 -24.18
CA CYS A 161 -23.61 -7.45 -25.34
C CYS A 161 -25.10 -7.17 -25.16
N LYS A 162 -25.65 -7.48 -23.99
CA LYS A 162 -27.05 -7.19 -23.66
C LYS A 162 -27.37 -5.71 -23.81
N GLN A 163 -26.53 -4.83 -23.27
CA GLN A 163 -26.72 -3.38 -23.38
C GLN A 163 -26.76 -2.92 -24.85
N ILE A 164 -25.81 -3.37 -25.67
CA ILE A 164 -25.78 -3.00 -27.10
C ILE A 164 -26.99 -3.56 -27.84
N THR A 165 -27.36 -4.83 -27.63
CA THR A 165 -28.50 -5.46 -28.30
C THR A 165 -29.83 -4.83 -27.88
N ILE A 166 -30.05 -4.58 -26.59
CA ILE A 166 -31.27 -3.92 -26.09
C ILE A 166 -31.36 -2.49 -26.63
N GLY A 167 -30.25 -1.74 -26.59
CA GLY A 167 -30.19 -0.39 -27.14
C GLY A 167 -30.51 -0.34 -28.64
N ASN A 168 -29.99 -1.31 -29.41
CA ASN A 168 -30.28 -1.41 -30.84
C ASN A 168 -31.77 -1.71 -31.11
N ARG A 169 -32.34 -2.72 -30.44
CA ARG A 169 -33.73 -3.17 -30.68
C ARG A 169 -34.76 -2.12 -30.27
N ASN A 170 -34.50 -1.39 -29.19
CA ASN A 170 -35.41 -0.39 -28.65
C ASN A 170 -35.13 1.03 -29.18
N ASN A 171 -34.12 1.20 -30.04
CA ASN A 171 -33.62 2.51 -30.47
C ASN A 171 -33.22 3.43 -29.28
N ASP A 172 -32.71 2.85 -28.19
CA ASP A 172 -32.25 3.58 -27.02
C ASP A 172 -30.76 3.91 -27.13
N VAL A 173 -30.48 5.17 -27.47
CA VAL A 173 -29.13 5.71 -27.60
C VAL A 173 -28.35 5.64 -26.28
N ASN A 174 -28.99 5.85 -25.14
CA ASN A 174 -28.29 5.83 -23.86
C ASN A 174 -27.80 4.43 -23.51
N GLU A 175 -28.59 3.41 -23.84
CA GLU A 175 -28.21 2.01 -23.65
C GLU A 175 -27.09 1.59 -24.61
N LEU A 176 -27.12 2.03 -25.87
CA LEU A 176 -26.01 1.84 -26.82
C LEU A 176 -24.70 2.46 -26.31
N VAL A 177 -24.76 3.71 -25.84
CA VAL A 177 -23.61 4.41 -25.26
C VAL A 177 -23.09 3.70 -24.01
N ARG A 178 -23.99 3.17 -23.17
CA ARG A 178 -23.61 2.35 -22.00
C ARG A 178 -22.89 1.07 -22.43
N GLY A 179 -23.40 0.37 -23.44
CA GLY A 179 -22.76 -0.82 -24.00
C GLY A 179 -21.35 -0.53 -24.53
N MET A 180 -21.17 0.57 -25.26
CA MET A 180 -19.85 0.99 -25.77
C MET A 180 -18.88 1.40 -24.66
N ARG A 181 -19.36 2.02 -23.57
CA ARG A 181 -18.57 2.27 -22.35
C ARG A 181 -18.12 0.96 -21.70
N SER A 182 -19.04 0.00 -21.58
CA SER A 182 -18.77 -1.33 -21.03
C SER A 182 -17.70 -2.06 -21.85
N LEU A 183 -17.73 -1.95 -23.18
CA LEU A 183 -16.71 -2.49 -24.08
C LEU A 183 -15.31 -1.97 -23.76
N LEU A 184 -15.13 -0.65 -23.72
CA LEU A 184 -13.82 -0.07 -23.38
C LEU A 184 -13.35 -0.49 -21.97
N SER A 185 -14.28 -0.60 -21.02
CA SER A 185 -13.96 -1.03 -19.66
C SER A 185 -13.56 -2.52 -19.56
N VAL A 186 -14.13 -3.38 -20.41
CA VAL A 186 -13.71 -4.78 -20.55
C VAL A 186 -12.30 -4.84 -21.14
N LEU A 187 -12.04 -4.11 -22.22
CA LEU A 187 -10.72 -4.07 -22.87
C LEU A 187 -9.63 -3.54 -21.95
N GLU A 188 -9.90 -2.47 -21.20
CA GLU A 188 -9.00 -1.95 -20.17
C GLU A 188 -8.71 -3.02 -19.10
N ALA A 189 -9.74 -3.69 -18.60
CA ALA A 189 -9.56 -4.75 -17.60
C ALA A 189 -8.72 -5.92 -18.14
N MET A 190 -8.97 -6.36 -19.38
CA MET A 190 -8.15 -7.38 -20.05
C MET A 190 -6.69 -6.94 -20.16
N LYS A 191 -6.44 -5.66 -20.45
CA LYS A 191 -5.08 -5.11 -20.48
C LYS A 191 -4.37 -5.17 -19.14
N PHE A 192 -5.07 -4.82 -18.06
CA PHE A 192 -4.55 -5.00 -16.71
C PHE A 192 -4.32 -6.48 -16.38
N ASP A 193 -5.18 -7.39 -16.82
CA ASP A 193 -5.02 -8.82 -16.57
C ASP A 193 -3.74 -9.36 -17.23
N VAL A 194 -3.48 -9.01 -18.50
CA VAL A 194 -2.24 -9.38 -19.23
C VAL A 194 -1.01 -8.78 -18.55
N ALA A 195 -1.00 -7.48 -18.27
CA ALA A 195 0.14 -6.81 -17.64
C ALA A 195 0.46 -7.36 -16.25
N ASN A 196 -0.57 -7.63 -15.43
CA ASN A 196 -0.40 -8.23 -14.11
C ASN A 196 0.10 -9.68 -14.17
N HIS A 197 -0.38 -10.46 -15.14
CA HIS A 197 0.14 -11.81 -15.35
C HIS A 197 1.63 -11.78 -15.72
N GLN A 198 2.02 -10.90 -16.66
CA GLN A 198 3.41 -10.70 -17.06
C GLN A 198 4.28 -10.26 -15.87
N LEU A 199 3.81 -9.29 -15.08
CA LEU A 199 4.52 -8.80 -13.89
C LEU A 199 4.76 -9.92 -12.87
N ARG A 200 3.76 -10.78 -12.62
CA ARG A 200 3.91 -11.94 -11.72
C ARG A 200 4.97 -12.92 -12.21
N PHE A 201 4.98 -13.21 -13.51
CA PHE A 201 5.96 -14.12 -14.11
C PHE A 201 7.38 -13.55 -14.04
N LEU A 202 7.54 -12.24 -14.29
CA LEU A 202 8.84 -11.57 -14.33
C LEU A 202 9.36 -11.14 -12.96
N ARG A 203 8.50 -11.12 -11.93
CA ARG A 203 8.82 -10.66 -10.58
C ARG A 203 10.14 -11.21 -10.01
N PRO A 204 10.45 -12.52 -10.08
CA PRO A 204 11.70 -13.04 -9.52
C PRO A 204 12.94 -12.41 -10.18
N ILE A 205 12.89 -12.20 -11.49
CA ILE A 205 13.99 -11.62 -12.27
C ILE A 205 14.12 -10.13 -11.98
N LEU A 206 13.00 -9.42 -11.82
CA LEU A 206 12.99 -7.98 -11.52
C LEU A 206 13.58 -7.68 -10.15
N ILE A 207 13.18 -8.42 -9.12
CA ILE A 207 13.72 -8.28 -7.76
C ILE A 207 15.23 -8.56 -7.77
N GLU A 208 15.65 -9.67 -8.37
CA GLU A 208 17.08 -10.04 -8.40
C GLU A 208 17.96 -8.97 -9.08
N LYS A 209 17.43 -8.30 -10.10
CA LYS A 209 18.14 -7.25 -10.85
C LYS A 209 17.94 -5.83 -10.32
N THR A 210 17.13 -5.64 -9.28
CA THR A 210 16.70 -4.29 -8.83
C THR A 210 17.90 -3.39 -8.51
N VAL A 211 18.84 -3.87 -7.68
CA VAL A 211 19.99 -3.05 -7.24
C VAL A 211 20.80 -2.54 -8.42
N MET A 212 21.14 -3.42 -9.37
CA MET A 212 21.90 -3.05 -10.57
C MET A 212 21.12 -2.08 -11.45
N PHE A 213 19.81 -2.31 -11.60
CA PHE A 213 18.94 -1.43 -12.38
C PHE A 213 18.88 -0.02 -11.78
N GLU A 214 18.59 0.09 -10.48
CA GLU A 214 18.47 1.37 -9.79
C GLU A 214 19.80 2.12 -9.74
N TYR A 215 20.91 1.42 -9.46
CA TYR A 215 22.25 2.00 -9.49
C TYR A 215 22.52 2.65 -10.85
N ARG A 216 22.34 1.93 -11.96
CA ARG A 216 22.56 2.45 -13.32
C ARG A 216 21.65 3.63 -13.65
N PHE A 217 20.38 3.54 -13.25
CA PHE A 217 19.41 4.61 -13.46
C PHE A 217 19.82 5.90 -12.74
N PHE A 218 20.21 5.81 -11.47
CA PHE A 218 20.60 6.98 -10.69
C PHE A 218 21.99 7.50 -11.05
N GLU A 219 22.95 6.62 -11.38
CA GLU A 219 24.26 6.99 -11.93
C GLU A 219 24.11 7.85 -13.20
N GLU A 220 23.26 7.44 -14.15
CA GLU A 220 22.99 8.21 -15.37
C GLU A 220 22.34 9.57 -15.08
N LYS A 221 21.42 9.62 -14.12
CA LYS A 221 20.77 10.88 -13.70
C LYS A 221 21.73 11.84 -13.01
N LEU A 222 22.65 11.34 -12.19
CA LEU A 222 23.71 12.13 -11.58
C LEU A 222 24.64 12.71 -12.64
N ARG A 223 25.07 11.88 -13.60
CA ARG A 223 25.94 12.31 -14.70
C ARG A 223 25.29 13.40 -15.57
N SER A 224 23.98 13.30 -15.78
CA SER A 224 23.19 14.29 -16.52
C SER A 224 22.73 15.49 -15.69
N ARG A 225 23.12 15.58 -14.40
CA ARG A 225 22.72 16.64 -13.45
C ARG A 225 21.21 16.82 -13.29
N ASN A 226 20.46 15.74 -13.46
CA ASN A 226 19.00 15.72 -13.30
C ASN A 226 18.54 15.46 -11.86
N ILE A 227 19.47 15.16 -10.95
CA ILE A 227 19.24 15.00 -9.51
C ILE A 227 20.36 15.73 -8.79
N ASP A 228 20.00 16.60 -7.84
CA ASP A 228 20.93 17.20 -6.89
C ASP A 228 20.98 16.35 -5.62
N THR A 229 22.17 15.95 -5.15
CA THR A 229 22.35 15.14 -3.93
C THR A 229 23.00 15.92 -2.79
N THR A 230 23.14 17.24 -2.93
CA THR A 230 23.85 18.08 -1.94
C THR A 230 23.24 17.95 -0.55
N ALA A 231 21.91 18.05 -0.45
CA ALA A 231 21.20 17.89 0.82
C ALA A 231 21.40 16.50 1.46
N ALA A 232 21.47 15.43 0.66
CA ALA A 232 21.71 14.08 1.17
C ALA A 232 23.13 13.88 1.68
N LYS A 233 24.12 14.50 1.03
CA LYS A 233 25.53 14.51 1.49
C LYS A 233 25.67 15.28 2.79
N GLU A 234 25.10 16.48 2.87
CA GLU A 234 25.11 17.31 4.08
C GLU A 234 24.44 16.61 5.26
N TRP A 235 23.32 15.93 5.00
CA TRP A 235 22.65 15.10 5.99
C TRP A 235 23.58 14.00 6.52
N TYR A 236 24.22 13.23 5.64
CA TYR A 236 25.11 12.13 6.06
C TYR A 236 26.36 12.63 6.79
N CYS A 237 26.97 13.73 6.34
CA CYS A 237 28.10 14.37 7.03
C CYS A 237 27.73 14.79 8.46
N ARG A 238 26.56 15.43 8.65
CA ARG A 238 26.08 15.83 9.98
C ARG A 238 25.89 14.65 10.91
N MET A 239 25.36 13.54 10.40
CA MET A 239 25.19 12.32 11.19
C MET A 239 26.53 11.70 11.59
N THR A 240 27.51 11.73 10.68
CA THR A 240 28.88 11.30 10.96
C THR A 240 29.53 12.14 12.06
N GLU A 241 29.38 13.47 12.00
CA GLU A 241 29.90 14.40 13.02
C GLU A 241 29.23 14.20 14.38
N ASN A 242 27.91 14.01 14.42
CA ASN A 242 27.17 13.77 15.66
C ASN A 242 27.62 12.46 16.33
N LYS A 243 27.82 11.40 15.55
CA LYS A 243 28.35 10.14 16.08
C LYS A 243 29.74 10.31 16.70
N ASN A 244 30.64 11.04 16.02
CA ASN A 244 32.00 11.28 16.51
C ASN A 244 32.02 12.03 17.86
N LYS A 245 31.00 12.84 18.16
CA LYS A 245 30.87 13.56 19.44
C LYS A 245 30.41 12.67 20.60
N HIS A 246 29.70 11.58 20.32
CA HIS A 246 29.09 10.70 21.32
C HIS A 246 29.87 9.38 21.52
N HIS A 247 31.20 9.42 21.35
CA HIS A 247 32.09 8.26 21.33
C HIS A 247 32.22 7.54 22.69
N GLU A 248 31.26 6.68 23.03
CA GLU A 248 31.43 5.60 24.01
C GLU A 248 30.73 4.31 23.51
N GLY A 249 31.51 3.33 23.05
CA GLY A 249 31.19 1.92 23.28
C GLY A 249 30.38 1.07 22.28
N SER A 250 30.29 1.38 20.98
CA SER A 250 29.64 0.45 20.02
C SER A 250 30.27 0.46 18.62
N ALA A 251 31.57 0.17 18.52
CA ALA A 251 32.31 0.24 17.26
C ALA A 251 32.00 -0.90 16.24
N GLU A 252 31.11 -1.86 16.52
CA GLU A 252 31.00 -3.07 15.66
C GLU A 252 29.57 -3.56 15.37
N ALA A 253 28.54 -2.75 15.63
CA ALA A 253 27.17 -3.20 15.38
C ALA A 253 26.88 -3.35 13.87
N PHE A 254 27.04 -2.30 13.07
CA PHE A 254 26.63 -2.34 11.67
C PHE A 254 27.78 -2.37 10.65
N GLY A 255 29.04 -2.42 11.12
CA GLY A 255 30.23 -2.34 10.27
C GLY A 255 30.32 -0.97 9.57
N ASP A 256 30.65 -0.95 8.28
CA ASP A 256 30.78 0.31 7.51
C ASP A 256 29.47 1.11 7.38
N MET A 257 28.32 0.48 7.67
CA MET A 257 26.99 1.08 7.53
C MET A 257 26.46 1.72 8.82
N ASP A 258 27.29 1.80 9.87
CA ASP A 258 26.84 2.15 11.22
C ASP A 258 26.27 3.55 11.36
N VAL A 259 26.95 4.55 10.79
CA VAL A 259 26.42 5.93 10.75
C VAL A 259 25.08 5.97 10.01
N PHE A 260 24.95 5.20 8.93
CA PHE A 260 23.76 5.21 8.10
C PHE A 260 22.56 4.57 8.80
N PHE A 261 22.72 3.39 9.42
CA PHE A 261 21.60 2.71 10.06
C PHE A 261 21.13 3.41 11.35
N GLU A 262 22.04 4.02 12.11
CA GLU A 262 21.66 4.89 13.24
C GLU A 262 20.83 6.08 12.72
N ALA A 263 21.31 6.78 11.68
CA ALA A 263 20.58 7.92 11.11
C ALA A 263 19.21 7.54 10.52
N VAL A 264 19.09 6.35 9.92
CA VAL A 264 17.82 5.83 9.40
C VAL A 264 16.86 5.42 10.52
N ALA A 265 17.39 4.92 11.65
CA ALA A 265 16.59 4.65 12.85
C ALA A 265 16.09 5.94 13.51
N GLU A 266 16.91 6.98 13.56
CA GLU A 266 16.48 8.31 14.04
C GLU A 266 15.38 8.91 13.15
N MET A 267 15.42 8.67 11.84
CA MET A 267 14.45 9.22 10.87
C MET A 267 13.01 8.75 11.11
N VAL A 268 12.81 7.57 11.71
CA VAL A 268 11.47 7.04 12.01
C VAL A 268 10.97 7.43 13.41
N LEU A 269 11.76 8.18 14.19
CA LEU A 269 11.34 8.65 15.51
C LEU A 269 10.37 9.86 15.40
N PRO A 270 9.29 9.87 16.21
CA PRO A 270 8.38 11.01 16.31
C PRO A 270 9.05 12.36 16.60
N SER A 271 10.06 12.39 17.46
CA SER A 271 10.79 13.63 17.81
C SER A 271 11.78 14.11 16.75
N SER A 272 11.97 13.36 15.65
CA SER A 272 12.91 13.73 14.61
C SER A 272 12.45 14.96 13.81
N SER A 273 13.38 15.67 13.17
CA SER A 273 13.09 16.91 12.44
C SER A 273 12.29 16.70 11.14
N GLY A 274 11.86 15.46 10.82
CA GLY A 274 11.12 15.12 9.61
C GLY A 274 11.89 15.31 8.29
N LEU A 275 13.20 15.57 8.36
CA LEU A 275 14.03 15.81 7.17
C LEU A 275 14.41 14.47 6.53
N ILE A 276 13.68 14.09 5.49
CA ILE A 276 13.97 12.91 4.67
C ILE A 276 14.86 13.34 3.49
N PRO A 277 16.08 12.82 3.35
CA PRO A 277 16.92 13.12 2.19
C PRO A 277 16.24 12.71 0.89
N ASN A 278 16.44 13.49 -0.16
CA ASN A 278 15.81 13.25 -1.46
C ASN A 278 16.23 11.93 -2.15
N THR A 279 17.33 11.32 -1.73
CA THR A 279 17.72 9.96 -2.13
C THR A 279 16.67 8.92 -1.75
N PHE A 280 15.85 9.17 -0.71
CA PHE A 280 14.73 8.33 -0.28
C PHE A 280 13.40 8.66 -0.98
N SER A 281 13.42 9.36 -2.12
CA SER A 281 12.18 9.77 -2.84
C SER A 281 11.26 8.62 -3.26
N PHE A 282 11.76 7.38 -3.30
CA PHE A 282 10.94 6.17 -3.54
C PHE A 282 10.38 5.57 -2.24
N ASP A 283 10.91 6.00 -1.09
CA ASP A 283 10.69 5.45 0.24
C ASP A 283 9.88 6.36 1.17
N GLU A 284 9.63 7.62 0.81
CA GLU A 284 8.92 8.61 1.64
C GLU A 284 7.65 8.06 2.31
N LYS A 285 6.78 7.39 1.55
CA LYS A 285 5.55 6.80 2.09
C LYS A 285 5.81 5.66 3.08
N ARG A 286 6.86 4.86 2.84
CA ARG A 286 7.22 3.74 3.71
C ARG A 286 7.88 4.23 4.99
N ILE A 287 8.70 5.27 4.92
CA ILE A 287 9.27 5.95 6.09
C ILE A 287 8.15 6.60 6.91
N SER A 288 7.22 7.30 6.26
CA SER A 288 6.04 7.88 6.94
C SER A 288 5.19 6.81 7.63
N ALA A 289 4.97 5.65 7.01
CA ALA A 289 4.26 4.55 7.65
C ALA A 289 5.02 3.98 8.86
N LEU A 290 6.35 3.83 8.76
CA LEU A 290 7.18 3.40 9.88
C LEU A 290 7.18 4.41 11.03
N TRP A 291 7.10 5.70 10.73
CA TRP A 291 6.94 6.77 11.70
C TRP A 291 5.60 6.66 12.44
N GLU A 292 4.50 6.43 11.72
CA GLU A 292 3.17 6.22 12.34
C GLU A 292 3.17 4.95 13.21
N ASP A 293 3.78 3.86 12.74
CA ASP A 293 3.93 2.63 13.51
C ASP A 293 4.77 2.86 14.78
N MET A 294 5.84 3.66 14.69
CA MET A 294 6.69 4.01 15.83
C MET A 294 5.93 4.84 16.87
N LEU A 295 5.12 5.80 16.42
CA LEU A 295 4.25 6.59 17.30
C LEU A 295 3.25 5.67 18.04
N ASP A 296 2.64 4.71 17.34
CA ASP A 296 1.75 3.71 17.94
C ASP A 296 2.47 2.87 19.00
N VAL A 297 3.71 2.42 18.74
CA VAL A 297 4.53 1.69 19.74
C VAL A 297 4.79 2.55 20.98
N ILE A 298 5.23 3.80 20.80
CA ILE A 298 5.60 4.69 21.91
C ILE A 298 4.38 5.03 22.76
N ASN A 299 3.25 5.36 22.14
CA ASN A 299 2.01 5.65 22.86
C ASN A 299 1.49 4.43 23.62
N LEU A 300 1.62 3.23 23.05
CA LEU A 300 1.24 2.00 23.74
C LEU A 300 2.14 1.70 24.94
N GLU A 301 3.46 1.87 24.79
CA GLU A 301 4.43 1.77 25.90
C GLU A 301 4.16 2.83 26.97
N LEU A 302 3.71 4.03 26.59
CA LEU A 302 3.29 5.08 27.52
C LEU A 302 2.07 4.66 28.33
N CYS A 303 1.03 4.12 27.68
CA CYS A 303 -0.13 3.57 28.39
C CYS A 303 0.28 2.46 29.38
N MET A 304 1.17 1.55 28.96
CA MET A 304 1.65 0.48 29.83
C MET A 304 2.55 0.99 30.97
N HIS A 305 3.31 2.07 30.74
CA HIS A 305 4.10 2.73 31.77
C HIS A 305 3.21 3.41 32.82
N LEU A 306 2.11 4.04 32.40
CA LEU A 306 1.11 4.61 33.32
C LEU A 306 0.44 3.51 34.14
N TYR A 307 0.06 2.40 33.52
CA TYR A 307 -0.46 1.22 34.23
C TYR A 307 0.52 0.72 35.32
N GLY A 308 1.80 0.58 34.97
CA GLY A 308 2.83 0.14 35.92
C GLY A 308 3.07 1.11 37.09
N LYS A 309 2.81 2.41 36.92
CA LYS A 309 2.85 3.39 38.02
C LYS A 309 1.69 3.23 39.00
N LEU A 310 0.52 2.83 38.52
CA LEU A 310 -0.69 2.62 39.33
C LEU A 310 -0.71 1.25 40.02
N ASP A 311 -0.06 0.24 39.44
CA ASP A 311 0.20 -1.05 40.08
C ASP A 311 1.72 -1.33 40.12
N PRO A 312 2.47 -0.72 41.06
CA PRO A 312 3.92 -0.89 41.18
C PRO A 312 4.35 -2.35 41.39
N ALA A 313 3.44 -3.19 41.87
CA ALA A 313 3.68 -4.60 42.13
C ALA A 313 3.43 -5.51 40.90
N ALA A 314 3.06 -4.93 39.75
CA ALA A 314 3.01 -5.59 38.44
C ALA A 314 4.39 -5.66 37.75
N PHE A 315 5.37 -4.85 38.18
CA PHE A 315 6.74 -4.81 37.65
C PHE A 315 7.77 -5.13 38.76
N GLU A 316 7.91 -6.41 39.11
CA GLU A 316 9.07 -6.90 39.87
C GLU A 316 10.30 -7.06 38.94
N PRO A 317 11.52 -6.63 39.33
CA PRO A 317 12.72 -6.55 38.48
C PRO A 317 13.41 -7.91 38.25
N GLY A 318 12.63 -8.95 37.94
CA GLY A 318 13.08 -10.33 37.88
C GLY A 318 12.60 -11.10 36.65
N ALA A 319 12.54 -10.47 35.48
CA ALA A 319 12.62 -11.12 34.15
C ALA A 319 12.37 -10.08 33.04
N SER A 320 13.45 -9.61 32.42
CA SER A 320 13.49 -9.03 31.06
C SER A 320 12.53 -7.89 30.67
N SER A 321 11.97 -7.13 31.61
CA SER A 321 11.14 -5.95 31.31
C SER A 321 11.30 -4.84 32.37
N GLY A 322 12.10 -3.80 32.08
CA GLY A 322 12.19 -2.55 32.87
C GLY A 322 13.59 -1.90 32.88
N PRO A 323 13.72 -0.56 32.87
CA PRO A 323 14.94 0.15 32.51
C PRO A 323 15.90 0.26 33.69
N ALA A 324 17.17 -0.11 33.48
CA ALA A 324 18.26 0.29 34.36
C ALA A 324 19.36 0.92 33.50
N LEU A 325 19.56 2.23 33.71
CA LEU A 325 20.85 2.86 33.48
C LEU A 325 21.87 2.13 34.35
N LEU A 326 22.84 1.45 33.74
CA LEU A 326 24.26 1.48 34.15
C LEU A 326 25.13 0.61 33.23
N LEU A 327 26.40 0.97 33.29
CA LEU A 327 27.56 0.73 32.45
C LEU A 327 28.19 -0.67 32.62
N GLU A 328 28.86 -1.12 31.55
CA GLU A 328 29.98 -2.10 31.48
C GLU A 328 29.78 -3.59 31.84
N SER A 329 29.97 -4.46 30.85
CA SER A 329 31.25 -5.16 30.56
C SER A 329 31.02 -6.52 29.89
N ALA A 330 31.89 -6.84 28.93
CA ALA A 330 31.84 -8.01 28.08
C ALA A 330 32.05 -9.33 28.85
N THR A 331 31.48 -10.43 28.35
CA THR A 331 32.18 -11.73 28.19
C THR A 331 31.38 -12.69 27.32
N ASP A 332 32.13 -13.41 26.49
CA ASP A 332 31.73 -14.43 25.54
C ASP A 332 30.91 -15.58 26.13
N GLY A 333 30.05 -16.17 25.30
CA GLY A 333 29.28 -17.36 25.65
C GLY A 333 28.55 -17.98 24.46
N ASN A 334 29.32 -18.59 23.56
CA ASN A 334 28.87 -19.45 22.47
C ASN A 334 27.87 -20.54 22.94
N SER A 335 26.64 -20.55 22.42
CA SER A 335 25.83 -21.77 22.38
C SER A 335 24.80 -21.70 21.25
N GLY A 336 25.10 -22.39 20.15
CA GLY A 336 24.13 -22.64 19.09
C GLY A 336 23.22 -23.80 19.46
N CYS A 337 21.93 -23.70 19.12
CA CYS A 337 21.08 -24.87 18.94
C CYS A 337 20.06 -24.63 17.82
N GLN A 338 19.98 -25.65 16.98
CA GLN A 338 19.28 -25.82 15.72
C GLN A 338 17.76 -25.62 15.83
N ALA A 339 17.17 -24.98 14.81
CA ALA A 339 15.73 -24.99 14.58
C ALA A 339 15.40 -26.04 13.51
N MET A 340 14.47 -26.95 13.83
CA MET A 340 13.74 -27.75 12.84
C MET A 340 12.23 -27.64 13.10
N PRO A 341 11.39 -27.79 12.06
CA PRO A 341 10.05 -27.22 12.03
C PRO A 341 8.97 -28.25 12.34
N SER A 342 8.02 -27.88 13.21
CA SER A 342 6.84 -28.72 13.48
C SER A 342 5.61 -28.14 12.78
N ALA A 343 5.10 -28.94 11.85
CA ALA A 343 3.89 -28.75 11.07
C ALA A 343 2.63 -28.59 11.95
N ARG A 344 1.71 -27.72 11.54
CA ARG A 344 0.34 -27.66 12.06
C ARG A 344 -0.62 -28.33 11.09
N SER A 345 -1.24 -29.42 11.52
CA SER A 345 -2.38 -30.02 10.85
C SER A 345 -3.67 -29.31 11.25
N SER A 346 -4.48 -29.05 10.23
CA SER A 346 -5.83 -28.53 10.23
C SER A 346 -6.86 -29.53 10.75
N LEU A 347 -7.82 -29.10 11.56
CA LEU A 347 -9.17 -29.68 11.58
C LEU A 347 -10.22 -28.58 11.74
N VAL A 348 -11.13 -28.59 10.77
CA VAL A 348 -12.33 -27.75 10.61
C VAL A 348 -13.49 -28.43 11.30
N LEU A 349 -14.27 -27.70 12.11
CA LEU A 349 -15.72 -27.95 12.27
C LEU A 349 -16.43 -26.63 12.62
N SER A 350 -17.44 -26.27 11.82
CA SER A 350 -18.45 -25.24 12.11
C SER A 350 -19.40 -25.70 13.23
N PRO A 351 -20.21 -24.80 13.84
CA PRO A 351 -21.57 -24.65 13.31
C PRO A 351 -22.18 -23.22 13.41
N ALA A 352 -23.27 -23.07 12.67
CA ALA A 352 -24.17 -21.92 12.63
C ALA A 352 -25.05 -21.80 13.89
N GLY A 353 -25.53 -20.58 14.16
CA GLY A 353 -26.71 -20.36 15.03
C GLY A 353 -26.60 -19.15 15.96
N SER A 354 -27.30 -18.08 15.61
CA SER A 354 -27.84 -17.05 16.51
C SER A 354 -29.32 -16.87 16.10
N PRO A 355 -30.24 -16.32 16.93
CA PRO A 355 -29.99 -15.30 17.96
C PRO A 355 -30.83 -15.39 19.26
N GLN A 356 -30.60 -14.41 20.13
CA GLN A 356 -31.40 -13.90 21.26
C GLN A 356 -31.07 -14.37 22.68
N ALA A 357 -30.41 -13.48 23.45
CA ALA A 357 -30.89 -13.00 24.75
C ALA A 357 -30.02 -11.83 25.25
N SER A 358 -30.66 -10.75 25.71
CA SER A 358 -30.04 -9.55 26.30
C SER A 358 -29.27 -9.82 27.61
N PRO A 359 -28.28 -8.99 27.98
CA PRO A 359 -27.46 -9.21 29.16
C PRO A 359 -28.12 -8.68 30.44
N ARG A 360 -28.17 -9.50 31.49
CA ARG A 360 -28.39 -9.07 32.88
C ARG A 360 -27.02 -8.81 33.53
N LEU A 361 -26.84 -7.61 34.06
CA LEU A 361 -25.74 -7.21 34.95
C LEU A 361 -25.66 -8.14 36.18
N PRO A 362 -24.47 -8.63 36.58
CA PRO A 362 -24.29 -9.20 37.90
C PRO A 362 -23.91 -8.09 38.90
N LYS A 363 -24.74 -7.93 39.93
CA LYS A 363 -24.38 -7.26 41.19
C LYS A 363 -23.31 -8.10 41.89
N MET A 364 -22.16 -7.52 42.23
CA MET A 364 -21.24 -8.07 43.24
C MET A 364 -21.06 -7.10 44.39
N SER A 365 -21.31 -7.62 45.59
CA SER A 365 -21.02 -7.04 46.89
C SER A 365 -19.51 -7.12 47.19
N PRO A 366 -18.94 -6.26 48.05
CA PRO A 366 -17.50 -6.20 48.25
C PRO A 366 -17.05 -7.27 49.27
N SER A 367 -16.12 -8.13 48.85
CA SER A 367 -15.34 -8.98 49.76
C SER A 367 -13.86 -8.65 49.57
N ARG A 368 -13.24 -8.20 50.66
CA ARG A 368 -11.85 -7.76 50.77
C ARG A 368 -10.84 -8.90 50.55
N THR A 369 -9.69 -8.49 49.98
CA THR A 369 -8.33 -9.04 50.13
C THR A 369 -8.07 -10.49 49.70
N ALA A 370 -7.64 -10.65 48.45
CA ALA A 370 -6.68 -11.69 48.06
C ALA A 370 -5.56 -11.00 47.26
N SER A 371 -4.33 -11.01 47.77
CA SER A 371 -3.16 -10.58 47.03
C SER A 371 -3.03 -11.45 45.77
N ALA A 372 -3.24 -10.86 44.59
CA ALA A 372 -3.15 -11.58 43.31
C ALA A 372 -1.77 -12.24 43.16
N LEU A 373 -1.74 -13.52 42.77
CA LEU A 373 -0.50 -14.25 42.53
C LEU A 373 0.29 -13.61 41.36
N PRO A 374 1.63 -13.70 41.33
CA PRO A 374 2.46 -13.13 40.25
C PRO A 374 2.07 -13.60 38.84
N ARG A 375 1.53 -14.81 38.69
CA ARG A 375 1.01 -15.34 37.42
C ARG A 375 -0.26 -14.62 36.95
N ASP A 376 -1.14 -14.25 37.88
CA ASP A 376 -2.39 -13.55 37.57
C ASP A 376 -2.11 -12.10 37.16
N ARG A 377 -1.10 -11.45 37.76
CA ARG A 377 -0.71 -10.09 37.40
C ARG A 377 -0.08 -9.97 36.01
N LYS A 378 0.80 -10.92 35.64
CA LYS A 378 1.35 -10.98 34.28
C LYS A 378 0.28 -11.29 33.24
N ALA A 379 -0.71 -12.11 33.58
CA ALA A 379 -1.87 -12.33 32.71
C ALA A 379 -2.69 -11.04 32.52
N LYS A 380 -2.99 -10.31 33.61
CA LYS A 380 -3.68 -9.02 33.55
C LYS A 380 -2.96 -7.98 32.68
N SER A 381 -1.64 -7.85 32.79
CA SER A 381 -0.89 -6.88 31.96
C SER A 381 -0.89 -7.25 30.47
N LEU A 382 -0.85 -8.55 30.14
CA LEU A 382 -0.98 -9.05 28.77
C LEU A 382 -2.40 -8.85 28.23
N GLU A 383 -3.43 -9.04 29.06
CA GLU A 383 -4.83 -8.79 28.71
C GLU A 383 -5.10 -7.30 28.47
N LEU A 384 -4.57 -6.41 29.33
CA LEU A 384 -4.64 -4.97 29.11
C LEU A 384 -3.99 -4.59 27.79
N TYR A 385 -2.75 -5.05 27.54
CA TYR A 385 -2.05 -4.77 26.29
C TYR A 385 -2.85 -5.22 25.06
N ALA A 386 -3.41 -6.44 25.09
CA ALA A 386 -4.26 -6.95 24.02
C ALA A 386 -5.55 -6.11 23.86
N SER A 387 -6.12 -5.64 24.96
CA SER A 387 -7.30 -4.78 24.94
C SER A 387 -7.01 -3.40 24.35
N LEU A 388 -5.87 -2.79 24.67
CA LEU A 388 -5.45 -1.50 24.11
C LEU A 388 -5.25 -1.62 22.59
N ILE A 389 -4.63 -2.70 22.12
CA ILE A 389 -4.52 -3.00 20.68
C ILE A 389 -5.91 -3.15 20.06
N SER A 390 -6.83 -3.87 20.70
CA SER A 390 -8.19 -4.03 20.19
C SER A 390 -8.92 -2.71 20.08
N LEU A 391 -8.71 -1.77 21.02
CA LEU A 391 -9.28 -0.42 20.95
C LEU A 391 -8.74 0.36 19.76
N LEU A 392 -7.43 0.33 19.51
CA LEU A 392 -6.82 0.98 18.35
C LEU A 392 -7.38 0.46 17.02
N GLN A 393 -7.73 -0.83 16.96
CA GLN A 393 -8.35 -1.45 15.78
C GLN A 393 -9.82 -1.04 15.56
N THR A 394 -10.48 -0.42 16.54
CA THR A 394 -11.86 0.08 16.36
C THR A 394 -11.93 1.38 15.56
N CYS A 395 -10.82 2.13 15.49
CA CYS A 395 -10.78 3.37 14.73
C CYS A 395 -10.64 3.12 13.22
N PRO A 396 -11.18 4.01 12.36
CA PRO A 396 -10.98 3.92 10.92
C PRO A 396 -9.49 3.98 10.57
N ALA A 397 -9.03 3.07 9.70
CA ALA A 397 -7.63 3.02 9.25
C ALA A 397 -7.17 4.25 8.44
N ALA A 398 -8.06 5.20 8.15
CA ALA A 398 -7.77 6.41 7.38
C ALA A 398 -7.37 7.62 8.24
N SER A 399 -7.44 7.53 9.57
CA SER A 399 -7.05 8.60 10.48
C SER A 399 -5.55 8.55 10.78
N HIS A 400 -4.90 9.71 10.79
CA HIS A 400 -3.51 9.85 11.24
C HIS A 400 -3.36 9.30 12.67
N SER A 401 -2.21 8.68 12.97
CA SER A 401 -1.99 8.05 14.28
C SER A 401 -2.28 9.01 15.44
N THR A 402 -1.78 10.26 15.38
CA THR A 402 -2.06 11.29 16.40
C THR A 402 -3.55 11.50 16.66
N GLU A 403 -4.35 11.74 15.61
CA GLU A 403 -5.80 11.96 15.72
C GLU A 403 -6.52 10.74 16.31
N ARG A 404 -6.04 9.53 15.98
CA ARG A 404 -6.57 8.27 16.48
C ARG A 404 -6.39 8.15 17.99
N TRP A 405 -5.18 8.44 18.48
CA TRP A 405 -4.85 8.40 19.90
C TRP A 405 -5.56 9.49 20.70
N GLU A 406 -5.70 10.70 20.13
CA GLU A 406 -6.47 11.78 20.73
C GLU A 406 -7.95 11.40 20.90
N ALA A 407 -8.58 10.81 19.88
CA ALA A 407 -9.97 10.40 19.93
C ALA A 407 -10.25 9.27 20.94
N LEU A 408 -9.26 8.39 21.17
CA LEU A 408 -9.39 7.26 22.10
C LEU A 408 -8.99 7.60 23.55
N ARG A 409 -8.45 8.79 23.81
CA ARG A 409 -7.85 9.16 25.09
C ARG A 409 -8.70 8.77 26.32
N ASP A 410 -9.96 9.21 26.35
CA ASP A 410 -10.85 8.96 27.49
C ASP A 410 -11.14 7.46 27.67
N THR A 411 -11.30 6.74 26.55
CA THR A 411 -11.51 5.29 26.58
C THR A 411 -10.27 4.54 27.03
N LEU A 412 -9.07 5.03 26.70
CA LEU A 412 -7.79 4.46 27.14
C LEU A 412 -7.61 4.67 28.66
N ALA A 413 -7.95 5.85 29.18
CA ALA A 413 -7.89 6.14 30.61
C ALA A 413 -8.79 5.17 31.41
N LEU A 414 -10.03 5.01 30.96
CA LEU A 414 -10.99 4.07 31.57
C LEU A 414 -10.50 2.62 31.47
N GLN A 415 -9.93 2.23 30.33
CA GLN A 415 -9.44 0.87 30.14
C GLN A 415 -8.25 0.58 31.06
N ILE A 416 -7.26 1.48 31.14
CA ILE A 416 -6.12 1.34 32.06
C ILE A 416 -6.62 1.24 33.51
N PHE A 417 -7.55 2.11 33.91
CA PHE A 417 -8.11 2.12 35.26
C PHE A 417 -8.91 0.85 35.57
N SER A 418 -9.63 0.28 34.61
CA SER A 418 -10.42 -0.95 34.84
C SER A 418 -9.56 -2.18 35.17
N PHE A 419 -8.26 -2.15 34.85
CA PHE A 419 -7.30 -3.21 35.13
C PHE A 419 -6.47 -2.97 36.40
N THR A 420 -6.71 -1.87 37.12
CA THR A 420 -6.03 -1.54 38.39
C THR A 420 -7.01 -1.58 39.57
N ASP A 421 -6.47 -1.81 40.78
CA ASP A 421 -7.23 -1.69 42.04
C ASP A 421 -7.17 -0.24 42.61
N ALA A 422 -6.93 0.74 41.73
CA ALA A 422 -6.66 2.15 42.02
C ALA A 422 -7.89 2.90 42.57
N ALA A 423 -7.66 3.96 43.35
CA ALA A 423 -8.74 4.80 43.87
C ALA A 423 -9.32 5.69 42.74
N SER A 424 -10.61 6.03 42.81
CA SER A 424 -11.27 6.85 41.76
C SER A 424 -10.63 8.23 41.54
N SER A 425 -9.90 8.77 42.53
CA SER A 425 -9.11 9.99 42.39
C SER A 425 -7.90 9.84 41.46
N GLU A 426 -7.42 8.62 41.25
CA GLU A 426 -6.27 8.32 40.39
C GLU A 426 -6.66 8.29 38.90
N LEU A 427 -7.93 8.07 38.57
CA LEU A 427 -8.43 8.15 37.19
C LEU A 427 -8.24 9.55 36.60
N VAL A 428 -8.55 10.60 37.37
CA VAL A 428 -8.35 12.01 36.96
C VAL A 428 -6.87 12.29 36.69
N LEU A 429 -5.99 11.65 37.45
CA LEU A 429 -4.54 11.74 37.29
C LEU A 429 -4.08 11.06 36.00
N VAL A 430 -4.63 9.88 35.67
CA VAL A 430 -4.35 9.18 34.42
C VAL A 430 -4.84 9.97 33.21
N GLU A 431 -6.04 10.53 33.25
CA GLU A 431 -6.58 11.39 32.19
C GLU A 431 -5.69 12.61 31.96
N ALA A 432 -5.26 13.29 33.03
CA ALA A 432 -4.35 14.43 32.93
C ALA A 432 -2.97 14.04 32.38
N MET A 433 -2.43 12.89 32.78
CA MET A 433 -1.15 12.39 32.26
C MET A 433 -1.24 12.00 30.79
N LEU A 434 -2.35 11.40 30.35
CA LEU A 434 -2.58 11.10 28.93
C LEU A 434 -2.78 12.38 28.13
N ASP A 435 -3.50 13.38 28.65
CA ASP A 435 -3.65 14.69 28.00
C ASP A 435 -2.29 15.39 27.80
N GLN A 436 -1.41 15.32 28.81
CA GLN A 436 -0.13 16.00 28.77
C GLN A 436 0.94 15.29 27.92
N HIS A 437 0.84 13.97 27.72
CA HIS A 437 1.97 13.20 27.20
C HIS A 437 1.66 12.32 25.98
N LEU A 438 0.40 12.00 25.71
CA LEU A 438 0.03 11.14 24.59
C LEU A 438 0.25 11.88 23.26
N SER A 439 1.02 11.27 22.35
CA SER A 439 1.40 11.86 21.05
C SER A 439 2.13 13.22 21.08
N ASP A 440 2.54 13.71 22.24
CA ASP A 440 3.31 14.96 22.37
C ASP A 440 4.82 14.70 22.37
N THR A 441 5.47 15.00 21.24
CA THR A 441 6.92 14.84 21.05
C THR A 441 7.79 15.79 21.89
N SER A 442 7.19 16.81 22.50
CA SER A 442 7.87 17.74 23.40
C SER A 442 7.86 17.29 24.86
N SER A 443 6.95 16.37 25.21
CA SER A 443 6.81 15.83 26.56
C SER A 443 8.06 15.09 27.04
N ILE A 444 8.41 15.31 28.31
CA ILE A 444 9.56 14.67 28.97
C ILE A 444 9.33 13.15 29.05
N LEU A 445 8.13 12.72 29.46
CA LEU A 445 7.79 11.30 29.59
C LEU A 445 7.77 10.62 28.22
N PHE A 446 7.22 11.29 27.21
CA PHE A 446 7.21 10.78 25.84
C PHE A 446 8.64 10.56 25.33
N ARG A 447 9.52 11.55 25.50
CA ARG A 447 10.94 11.44 25.11
C ARG A 447 11.71 10.39 25.90
N GLU A 448 11.37 10.17 27.18
CA GLU A 448 11.98 9.10 27.97
C GLU A 448 11.64 7.73 27.40
N ILE A 449 10.36 7.49 27.12
CA ILE A 449 9.86 6.24 26.53
C ILE A 449 10.41 6.05 25.11
N GLU A 450 10.41 7.11 24.29
CA GLU A 450 11.01 7.10 22.95
C GLU A 450 12.47 6.67 22.98
N ARG A 451 13.29 7.15 23.94
CA ARG A 451 14.68 6.69 24.09
C ARG A 451 14.78 5.20 24.45
N VAL A 452 13.87 4.68 25.27
CA VAL A 452 13.83 3.24 25.60
C VAL A 452 13.47 2.42 24.36
N VAL A 453 12.43 2.82 23.63
CA VAL A 453 11.99 2.17 22.39
C VAL A 453 13.07 2.25 21.32
N HIS A 454 13.74 3.40 21.17
CA HIS A 454 14.84 3.60 20.21
C HIS A 454 16.01 2.64 20.48
N ARG A 455 16.44 2.50 21.74
CA ARG A 455 17.49 1.52 22.10
C ARG A 455 17.09 0.09 21.73
N ARG A 456 15.83 -0.29 21.98
CA ARG A 456 15.31 -1.60 21.58
C ARG A 456 15.27 -1.76 20.05
N LEU A 457 14.87 -0.71 19.33
CA LEU A 457 14.88 -0.67 17.86
C LEU A 457 16.29 -0.92 17.33
N ILE A 458 17.29 -0.18 17.80
CA ILE A 458 18.69 -0.34 17.36
C ILE A 458 19.20 -1.76 17.59
N GLN A 459 18.92 -2.35 18.77
CA GLN A 459 19.32 -3.73 19.07
C GLN A 459 18.68 -4.76 18.11
N GLN A 460 17.38 -4.61 17.82
CA GLN A 460 16.70 -5.50 16.88
C GLN A 460 17.15 -5.26 15.44
N LEU A 461 17.32 -3.99 15.05
CA LEU A 461 17.80 -3.57 13.74
C LEU A 461 19.19 -4.17 13.47
N HIS A 462 20.08 -4.11 14.45
CA HIS A 462 21.40 -4.76 14.38
C HIS A 462 21.30 -6.25 14.06
N ARG A 463 20.49 -7.00 14.80
CA ARG A 463 20.28 -8.44 14.56
C ARG A 463 19.75 -8.70 13.15
N ARG A 464 18.79 -7.90 12.68
CA ARG A 464 18.21 -8.01 11.34
C ARG A 464 19.22 -7.69 10.25
N VAL A 465 19.92 -6.56 10.34
CA VAL A 465 20.96 -6.15 9.37
C VAL A 465 22.07 -7.20 9.29
N LYS A 466 22.54 -7.72 10.43
CA LYS A 466 23.56 -8.79 10.46
C LYS A 466 23.09 -10.05 9.72
N SER A 467 21.81 -10.42 9.85
CA SER A 467 21.23 -11.57 9.15
C SER A 467 20.97 -11.31 7.65
N PHE A 468 20.68 -10.07 7.28
CA PHE A 468 20.19 -9.70 5.95
C PHE A 468 21.29 -9.20 5.01
N LYS A 469 22.38 -8.63 5.53
CA LYS A 469 23.40 -7.93 4.72
C LYS A 469 24.01 -8.78 3.60
N ASN A 470 24.11 -10.09 3.79
CA ASN A 470 24.71 -11.02 2.83
C ASN A 470 23.68 -11.72 1.93
N LEU A 471 22.38 -11.44 2.08
CA LEU A 471 21.33 -12.05 1.28
C LEU A 471 21.25 -11.40 -0.12
N GLY A 472 21.03 -12.20 -1.16
CA GLY A 472 20.63 -11.71 -2.48
C GLY A 472 19.29 -10.96 -2.42
N ALA A 473 18.96 -10.16 -3.43
CA ALA A 473 17.76 -9.31 -3.41
C ALA A 473 16.46 -10.14 -3.26
N MET A 474 16.36 -11.28 -3.93
CA MET A 474 15.22 -12.20 -3.76
C MET A 474 15.09 -12.77 -2.34
N ALA A 475 16.20 -13.21 -1.76
CA ALA A 475 16.21 -13.76 -0.41
C ALA A 475 15.92 -12.68 0.64
N LEU A 476 16.44 -11.47 0.44
CA LEU A 476 16.17 -10.30 1.28
C LEU A 476 14.69 -9.92 1.24
N SER A 477 14.13 -9.76 0.04
CA SER A 477 12.71 -9.45 -0.13
C SER A 477 11.84 -10.52 0.50
N THR A 478 12.13 -11.81 0.28
CA THR A 478 11.36 -12.93 0.86
C THR A 478 11.48 -12.95 2.39
N ALA A 479 12.67 -12.78 2.94
CA ALA A 479 12.89 -12.78 4.40
C ALA A 479 12.17 -11.61 5.09
N ALA A 480 12.16 -10.43 4.47
CA ALA A 480 11.51 -9.24 5.01
C ALA A 480 10.00 -9.20 4.77
N THR A 481 9.50 -9.90 3.75
CA THR A 481 8.08 -9.86 3.36
C THR A 481 7.30 -11.14 3.65
N GLY A 482 7.97 -12.22 4.06
CA GLY A 482 7.41 -13.56 4.25
C GLY A 482 6.42 -13.73 5.42
N GLY A 483 6.25 -12.71 6.27
CA GLY A 483 5.15 -12.66 7.24
C GLY A 483 3.85 -12.18 6.59
N SER A 484 2.76 -12.93 6.74
CA SER A 484 1.42 -12.54 6.27
C SER A 484 1.06 -11.13 6.76
N PRO A 485 0.61 -10.19 5.91
CA PRO A 485 0.22 -8.84 6.34
C PRO A 485 -0.87 -8.84 7.42
N ARG A 486 -1.69 -9.91 7.48
CA ARG A 486 -2.71 -10.12 8.52
C ARG A 486 -2.15 -10.60 9.85
N ASP A 487 -1.02 -11.31 9.86
CA ASP A 487 -0.32 -11.74 11.09
C ASP A 487 0.63 -10.66 11.64
N ARG A 488 0.90 -9.60 10.86
CA ARG A 488 1.63 -8.40 11.31
C ARG A 488 0.77 -7.46 12.16
N SER A 489 -0.51 -7.78 12.34
CA SER A 489 -1.37 -7.12 13.32
C SER A 489 -0.90 -7.51 14.71
N TRP A 490 -0.05 -6.67 15.32
CA TRP A 490 0.31 -6.61 16.74
C TRP A 490 0.08 -7.93 17.50
N THR A 491 0.77 -8.99 17.13
CA THR A 491 0.64 -10.27 17.82
C THR A 491 1.36 -10.17 19.16
N TYR A 492 0.61 -10.41 20.24
CA TYR A 492 0.97 -10.42 21.66
C TYR A 492 2.44 -10.18 22.04
N GLY A 493 2.74 -8.93 22.46
CA GLY A 493 3.97 -8.54 23.17
C GLY A 493 4.62 -7.25 22.67
N ASN A 494 5.16 -6.43 23.58
CA ASN A 494 5.85 -5.17 23.27
C ASN A 494 7.03 -5.33 22.29
N ASP A 495 7.68 -6.49 22.30
CA ASP A 495 8.84 -6.76 21.43
C ASP A 495 8.46 -7.01 19.96
N VAL A 496 7.21 -7.39 19.68
CA VAL A 496 6.79 -7.79 18.33
C VAL A 496 6.64 -6.57 17.41
N GLY A 497 6.10 -5.46 17.92
CA GLY A 497 5.96 -4.21 17.14
C GLY A 497 7.33 -3.63 16.72
N VAL A 498 8.25 -3.51 17.67
CA VAL A 498 9.61 -3.00 17.41
C VAL A 498 10.39 -3.94 16.47
N ALA A 499 10.21 -5.26 16.60
CA ALA A 499 10.87 -6.23 15.73
C ALA A 499 10.35 -6.18 14.28
N ASP A 500 9.07 -5.91 14.04
CA ASP A 500 8.52 -5.70 12.69
C ASP A 500 9.10 -4.43 12.05
N ILE A 501 9.07 -3.31 12.78
CA ILE A 501 9.65 -2.03 12.34
C ILE A 501 11.14 -2.23 12.00
N ALA A 502 11.90 -2.89 12.88
CA ALA A 502 13.31 -3.20 12.64
C ALA A 502 13.52 -4.06 11.37
N THR A 503 12.64 -5.02 11.11
CA THR A 503 12.72 -5.89 9.92
C THR A 503 12.47 -5.11 8.63
N ARG A 504 11.45 -4.25 8.62
CA ARG A 504 11.12 -3.37 7.48
C ARG A 504 12.19 -2.32 7.25
N LEU A 505 12.71 -1.71 8.32
CA LEU A 505 13.78 -0.71 8.26
C LEU A 505 15.10 -1.34 7.78
N ALA A 506 15.45 -2.55 8.23
CA ALA A 506 16.62 -3.28 7.74
C ALA A 506 16.53 -3.55 6.23
N HIS A 507 15.37 -4.00 5.76
CA HIS A 507 15.15 -4.25 4.34
C HIS A 507 15.27 -2.98 3.49
N LEU A 508 14.59 -1.91 3.91
CA LEU A 508 14.65 -0.59 3.27
C LEU A 508 16.09 -0.07 3.23
N GLY A 509 16.74 -0.01 4.39
CA GLY A 509 18.09 0.53 4.53
C GLY A 509 19.13 -0.26 3.75
N LEU A 510 19.05 -1.60 3.71
CA LEU A 510 19.98 -2.41 2.94
C LEU A 510 19.82 -2.23 1.43
N LEU A 511 18.56 -2.19 0.93
CA LEU A 511 18.32 -1.95 -0.49
C LEU A 511 18.81 -0.55 -0.88
N HIS A 512 18.50 0.45 -0.06
CA HIS A 512 18.94 1.83 -0.26
C HIS A 512 20.46 1.95 -0.24
N TRP A 513 21.14 1.38 0.77
CA TRP A 513 22.60 1.42 0.89
C TRP A 513 23.30 0.79 -0.31
N ARG A 514 22.80 -0.34 -0.81
CA ARG A 514 23.37 -1.03 -1.99
C ARG A 514 23.32 -0.19 -3.26
N VAL A 515 22.38 0.75 -3.36
CA VAL A 515 22.23 1.66 -4.51
C VAL A 515 22.96 2.98 -4.24
N TRP A 516 22.58 3.66 -3.16
CA TRP A 516 22.99 5.03 -2.87
C TRP A 516 24.27 5.17 -2.07
N GLY A 517 24.67 4.15 -1.31
CA GLY A 517 25.97 4.11 -0.63
C GLY A 517 27.10 4.48 -1.58
N PRO A 518 27.43 3.65 -2.59
CA PRO A 518 28.50 3.96 -3.52
C PRO A 518 28.29 5.21 -4.40
N LEU A 519 27.09 5.77 -4.46
CA LEU A 519 26.78 6.96 -5.27
C LEU A 519 26.88 8.28 -4.50
N VAL A 520 26.58 8.28 -3.20
CA VAL A 520 26.36 9.50 -2.41
C VAL A 520 27.03 9.49 -1.04
N TYR A 521 27.03 8.36 -0.32
CA TYR A 521 27.49 8.26 1.06
C TYR A 521 28.91 7.69 1.13
#